data_AF-A0A7Y6PQC3-F1
#
_entry.id   AF-A0A7Y6PQC3-F1
#
_cell.length_a   1.000
_cell.length_b   1.000
_cell.length_c   1.000
_cell.angle_alpha   90.00
_cell.angle_beta   90.00
_cell.angle_gamma   90.00
#
_symmetry.space_group_name_H-M   'P 1'
#
loop_
_entity.id
_entity.type
_entity.pdbx_description
1 polymer ?
#
loop_
_entity_poly.entity_id
_entity_poly.type
_entity_poly.pdbx_seq_one_letter_code
_entity_poly.pdbx_strand_id
1 'polypeptide(L)'
;MSQQGSGKPPHAPWPHTPQQPQQPHVQQPQYPYAQPPHGAPAQHPGYGPPQMPPPQPGYGAPPQQHGYGMPPQQHGYGAPQMPPPQQPPWAPAAPPPPQSGSPAETSMFKRSLGRAFRLRIEPYEVKPTEREALAAAKIHDPYLQAFLAWRRSLLFLVAFALLPLTALRMHDALSDDLPDQLKFIVLVPAGAEALLCLVCWYQLKNWTRWRTQRRALMWAWGFFMVAPFLVFFVPVDALIADFVRDQVGAATGGAADAWGADGGEVAANAAAAAGIVTALKVTISIYALLTLAPKAVSLLAGTIRAGLVTKMLFPGTAGPGWIVVLATPLYTLFVFTLLIVPYQITGSGWYAGAMLGLAIAQLSIGRAGYTLTKPTTHEEAVKLVAKARATYLISIIAFAACLVIALGSMAEHLGVTTIVTTALSFEANVLILTLIGSDLVIAGLDRARGQSDGARHLVDESHRKLAAFASET
;
A
#
# COMPACT_ATOMS: atom_id res chain seq x y z
N MET A 1 -35.41 73.57 24.74
CA MET A 1 -35.28 74.50 23.60
C MET A 1 -33.80 74.82 23.50
N SER A 2 -33.02 74.53 22.47
CA SER A 2 -33.18 74.33 21.02
C SER A 2 -31.96 73.52 20.53
N GLN A 3 -32.16 72.31 19.99
CA GLN A 3 -32.15 71.96 18.56
C GLN A 3 -30.80 72.06 17.79
N GLN A 4 -30.46 70.89 17.22
CA GLN A 4 -29.91 70.62 15.89
C GLN A 4 -28.41 70.82 15.59
N GLY A 5 -27.82 69.74 15.05
CA GLY A 5 -26.55 69.80 14.31
C GLY A 5 -25.85 68.45 14.04
N SER A 6 -26.55 67.36 13.72
CA SER A 6 -25.90 66.10 13.29
C SER A 6 -25.53 66.15 11.80
N GLY A 7 -24.31 66.56 11.49
CA GLY A 7 -23.73 66.49 10.15
C GLY A 7 -23.21 65.09 9.84
N LYS A 8 -23.97 64.32 9.06
CA LYS A 8 -23.54 63.04 8.49
C LYS A 8 -22.88 63.34 7.13
N PRO A 9 -21.63 62.93 6.86
CA PRO A 9 -21.01 63.16 5.57
C PRO A 9 -21.68 62.29 4.47
N PRO A 10 -21.75 62.78 3.22
CA PRO A 10 -22.38 62.06 2.12
C PRO A 10 -21.50 60.88 1.68
N HIS A 11 -22.13 59.71 1.54
CA HIS A 11 -21.51 58.54 0.93
C HIS A 11 -21.17 58.85 -0.54
N ALA A 12 -19.90 58.64 -0.91
CA ALA A 12 -19.48 58.66 -2.30
C ALA A 12 -20.12 57.49 -3.07
N PRO A 13 -20.61 57.71 -4.30
CA PRO A 13 -21.11 56.63 -5.14
C PRO A 13 -19.97 55.71 -5.58
N TRP A 14 -20.15 54.41 -5.37
CA TRP A 14 -19.24 53.38 -5.85
C TRP A 14 -19.11 53.43 -7.38
N PRO A 15 -17.89 53.32 -7.95
CA PRO A 15 -17.72 53.26 -9.40
C PRO A 15 -18.34 51.97 -9.94
N HIS A 16 -19.13 52.13 -10.99
CA HIS A 16 -19.76 51.07 -11.76
C HIS A 16 -18.75 49.99 -12.17
N THR A 17 -19.03 48.76 -11.79
CA THR A 17 -18.36 47.57 -12.30
C THR A 17 -18.53 47.52 -13.82
N PRO A 18 -17.45 47.40 -14.62
CA PRO A 18 -17.58 47.24 -16.05
C PRO A 18 -18.35 45.94 -16.35
N GLN A 19 -19.45 46.07 -17.11
CA GLN A 19 -20.21 44.96 -17.64
C GLN A 19 -19.27 43.98 -18.35
N GLN A 20 -19.23 42.73 -17.89
CA GLN A 20 -18.65 41.65 -18.67
C GLN A 20 -19.38 41.55 -20.00
N PRO A 21 -18.67 41.51 -21.15
CA PRO A 21 -19.29 41.24 -22.43
C PRO A 21 -19.98 39.88 -22.37
N GLN A 22 -21.29 39.88 -22.67
CA GLN A 22 -22.08 38.66 -22.84
C GLN A 22 -21.39 37.77 -23.87
N GLN A 23 -20.93 36.60 -23.43
CA GLN A 23 -20.47 35.56 -24.34
C GLN A 23 -21.67 35.13 -25.22
N PRO A 24 -21.53 35.14 -26.55
CA PRO A 24 -22.57 34.62 -27.43
C PRO A 24 -22.78 33.14 -27.13
N HIS A 25 -24.02 32.76 -26.84
CA HIS A 25 -24.44 31.36 -26.80
C HIS A 25 -24.17 30.71 -28.16
N VAL A 26 -23.08 29.96 -28.23
CA VAL A 26 -22.82 29.06 -29.35
C VAL A 26 -23.81 27.90 -29.21
N GLN A 27 -24.87 27.93 -30.02
CA GLN A 27 -25.73 26.78 -30.24
C GLN A 27 -24.85 25.64 -30.75
N GLN A 28 -24.72 24.57 -29.96
CA GLN A 28 -24.11 23.33 -30.43
C GLN A 28 -24.98 22.78 -31.58
N PRO A 29 -24.39 22.47 -32.75
CA PRO A 29 -25.12 21.78 -33.81
C PRO A 29 -25.59 20.42 -33.29
N GLN A 30 -26.91 20.21 -33.25
CA GLN A 30 -27.46 18.87 -33.14
C GLN A 30 -27.08 18.10 -34.40
N TYR A 31 -26.12 17.20 -34.31
CA TYR A 31 -25.85 16.22 -35.35
C TYR A 31 -26.97 15.17 -35.34
N PRO A 32 -27.69 14.98 -36.45
CA PRO A 32 -28.59 13.84 -36.59
C PRO A 32 -27.74 12.57 -36.65
N TYR A 33 -27.96 11.65 -35.72
CA TYR A 33 -27.45 10.28 -35.83
C TYR A 33 -28.14 9.60 -37.01
N ALA A 34 -27.53 9.70 -38.20
CA ALA A 34 -27.89 8.86 -39.33
C ALA A 34 -27.41 7.43 -39.03
N GLN A 35 -28.36 6.50 -38.92
CA GLN A 35 -28.09 5.07 -38.89
C GLN A 35 -27.41 4.67 -40.21
N PRO A 36 -26.25 3.98 -40.18
CA PRO A 36 -25.68 3.42 -41.40
C PRO A 36 -26.55 2.24 -41.89
N PRO A 37 -26.79 2.14 -43.21
CA PRO A 37 -27.60 1.07 -43.79
C PRO A 37 -26.86 -0.26 -43.71
N HIS A 38 -27.62 -1.33 -43.46
CA HIS A 38 -27.16 -2.72 -43.49
C HIS A 38 -26.47 -3.05 -44.81
N GLY A 39 -25.14 -3.07 -44.80
CA GLY A 39 -24.29 -3.55 -45.88
C GLY A 39 -24.12 -5.07 -45.83
N ALA A 40 -24.20 -5.67 -47.00
CA ALA A 40 -24.12 -7.10 -47.32
C ALA A 40 -22.91 -7.86 -46.71
N PRO A 41 -23.02 -9.20 -46.57
CA PRO A 41 -21.95 -10.04 -46.04
C PRO A 41 -20.70 -9.99 -46.95
N ALA A 42 -19.57 -9.60 -46.36
CA ALA A 42 -18.26 -9.69 -47.00
C ALA A 42 -17.87 -11.17 -47.18
N GLN A 43 -17.57 -11.55 -48.43
CA GLN A 43 -17.00 -12.85 -48.76
C GLN A 43 -15.56 -12.94 -48.22
N HIS A 44 -15.30 -13.95 -47.40
CA HIS A 44 -13.96 -14.26 -46.89
C HIS A 44 -13.05 -14.76 -48.03
N PRO A 45 -11.80 -14.27 -48.14
CA PRO A 45 -10.80 -14.88 -49.01
C PRO A 45 -10.45 -16.29 -48.53
N GLY A 46 -10.48 -17.25 -49.45
CA GLY A 46 -10.23 -18.67 -49.18
C GLY A 46 -8.87 -18.94 -48.53
N TYR A 47 -8.89 -19.79 -47.53
CA TYR A 47 -7.70 -20.41 -46.95
C TYR A 47 -7.03 -21.31 -48.00
N GLY A 48 -5.77 -21.02 -48.31
CA GLY A 48 -4.92 -21.92 -49.07
C GLY A 48 -4.53 -23.16 -48.25
N PRO A 49 -4.19 -24.29 -48.90
CA PRO A 49 -3.88 -25.55 -48.22
C PRO A 49 -2.59 -25.45 -47.39
N PRO A 50 -2.51 -26.20 -46.27
CA PRO A 50 -1.37 -26.18 -45.36
C PRO A 50 -0.10 -26.71 -46.06
N GLN A 51 0.94 -25.88 -46.11
CA GLN A 51 2.28 -26.29 -46.51
C GLN A 51 2.88 -27.16 -45.41
N MET A 52 3.32 -28.38 -45.79
CA MET A 52 4.01 -29.30 -44.91
C MET A 52 5.39 -28.74 -44.50
N PRO A 53 5.80 -28.90 -43.23
CA PRO A 53 7.15 -28.55 -42.80
C PRO A 53 8.19 -29.50 -43.41
N PRO A 54 9.40 -29.01 -43.73
CA PRO A 54 10.47 -29.84 -44.28
C PRO A 54 11.01 -30.86 -43.26
N PRO A 55 11.52 -32.01 -43.72
CA PRO A 55 12.05 -33.06 -42.84
C PRO A 55 13.32 -32.60 -42.11
N GLN A 56 13.35 -32.79 -40.79
CA GLN A 56 14.54 -32.56 -39.97
C GLN A 56 15.64 -33.61 -40.28
N PRO A 57 16.91 -33.20 -40.37
CA PRO A 57 18.04 -34.13 -40.52
C PRO A 57 18.24 -34.96 -39.25
N GLY A 58 18.54 -36.25 -39.45
CA GLY A 58 18.67 -37.27 -38.42
C GLY A 58 19.72 -36.96 -37.35
N TYR A 59 19.35 -37.29 -36.11
CA TYR A 59 20.26 -37.32 -34.97
C TYR A 59 21.25 -38.47 -35.10
N GLY A 60 22.54 -38.12 -35.09
CA GLY A 60 23.67 -39.04 -35.04
C GLY A 60 23.77 -39.79 -33.71
N ALA A 61 24.40 -40.96 -33.81
CA ALA A 61 24.62 -41.94 -32.76
C ALA A 61 25.42 -41.41 -31.55
N PRO A 62 25.23 -41.98 -30.34
CA PRO A 62 26.05 -41.65 -29.18
C PRO A 62 27.46 -42.27 -29.29
N PRO A 63 28.51 -41.56 -28.83
CA PRO A 63 29.86 -42.10 -28.83
C PRO A 63 30.04 -43.16 -27.75
N GLN A 64 30.73 -44.24 -28.13
CA GLN A 64 31.21 -45.29 -27.24
C GLN A 64 32.25 -44.70 -26.26
N GLN A 65 32.03 -44.89 -24.97
CA GLN A 65 33.04 -44.62 -23.94
C GLN A 65 34.01 -45.79 -23.86
N HIS A 66 35.27 -45.50 -24.19
CA HIS A 66 36.41 -46.37 -23.97
C HIS A 66 36.71 -46.51 -22.49
N GLY A 67 36.96 -47.74 -22.09
CA GLY A 67 37.43 -48.09 -20.76
C GLY A 67 38.86 -47.64 -20.50
N TYR A 68 39.15 -47.43 -19.22
CA TYR A 68 40.46 -47.63 -18.63
C TYR A 68 40.25 -48.36 -17.30
N GLY A 69 40.89 -49.51 -17.17
CA GLY A 69 40.93 -50.29 -15.95
C GLY A 69 41.93 -49.72 -14.94
N MET A 70 41.67 -49.96 -13.67
CA MET A 70 42.70 -50.10 -12.62
C MET A 70 42.18 -51.00 -11.48
N PRO A 71 43.09 -51.66 -10.74
CA PRO A 71 42.90 -52.98 -10.13
C PRO A 71 42.19 -52.97 -8.76
N PRO A 72 41.73 -54.15 -8.30
CA PRO A 72 40.96 -54.29 -7.06
C PRO A 72 41.85 -54.16 -5.82
N GLN A 73 41.52 -53.22 -4.92
CA GLN A 73 41.90 -53.33 -3.53
C GLN A 73 40.79 -53.98 -2.72
N GLN A 74 41.19 -55.09 -2.11
CA GLN A 74 40.43 -56.00 -1.30
C GLN A 74 40.31 -55.49 0.15
N HIS A 75 39.12 -55.71 0.72
CA HIS A 75 38.84 -55.97 2.15
C HIS A 75 38.52 -54.77 3.07
N GLY A 76 37.21 -54.53 3.20
CA GLY A 76 36.57 -54.14 4.44
C GLY A 76 35.12 -54.63 4.40
N TYR A 77 34.80 -55.70 5.15
CA TYR A 77 33.44 -56.26 5.26
C TYR A 77 32.51 -55.24 5.94
N GLY A 78 31.96 -54.32 5.15
CA GLY A 78 30.75 -53.57 5.48
C GLY A 78 29.58 -54.24 4.79
N ALA A 79 28.52 -54.56 5.54
CA ALA A 79 27.27 -55.07 4.97
C ALA A 79 26.85 -54.22 3.76
N PRO A 80 26.36 -54.82 2.66
CA PRO A 80 25.96 -54.09 1.47
C PRO A 80 24.94 -53.03 1.87
N GLN A 81 25.36 -51.76 1.79
CA GLN A 81 24.43 -50.64 1.87
C GLN A 81 23.53 -50.79 0.66
N MET A 82 22.34 -51.35 0.89
CA MET A 82 21.30 -51.37 -0.12
C MET A 82 21.12 -49.91 -0.59
N PRO A 83 21.20 -49.64 -1.90
CA PRO A 83 20.92 -48.31 -2.41
C PRO A 83 19.55 -47.91 -1.83
N PRO A 84 19.44 -46.72 -1.22
CA PRO A 84 18.19 -46.30 -0.62
C PRO A 84 17.10 -46.45 -1.68
N PRO A 85 15.96 -47.08 -1.34
CA PRO A 85 14.91 -47.34 -2.31
C PRO A 85 14.59 -46.04 -3.02
N GLN A 86 14.80 -46.03 -4.34
CA GLN A 86 14.47 -44.89 -5.16
C GLN A 86 12.97 -44.66 -4.99
N GLN A 87 12.62 -43.62 -4.25
CA GLN A 87 11.22 -43.25 -4.09
C GLN A 87 10.67 -42.98 -5.50
N PRO A 88 9.53 -43.59 -5.86
CA PRO A 88 8.95 -43.35 -7.17
C PRO A 88 8.74 -41.84 -7.37
N PRO A 89 8.90 -41.30 -8.59
CA PRO A 89 8.84 -39.86 -8.87
C PRO A 89 7.54 -39.17 -8.42
N TRP A 90 6.49 -39.95 -8.17
CA TRP A 90 5.17 -39.49 -7.75
C TRP A 90 4.94 -39.59 -6.23
N ALA A 91 5.85 -40.19 -5.47
CA ALA A 91 5.72 -40.25 -4.02
C ALA A 91 5.94 -38.84 -3.43
N PRO A 92 4.99 -38.30 -2.65
CA PRO A 92 5.18 -37.03 -1.97
C PRO A 92 6.41 -37.15 -1.06
N ALA A 93 7.36 -36.22 -1.22
CA ALA A 93 8.59 -36.19 -0.44
C ALA A 93 8.26 -36.36 1.06
N ALA A 94 8.90 -37.33 1.70
CA ALA A 94 8.70 -37.58 3.12
C ALA A 94 9.00 -36.28 3.90
N PRO A 95 8.13 -35.88 4.85
CA PRO A 95 8.36 -34.67 5.61
C PRO A 95 9.71 -34.78 6.35
N PRO A 96 10.52 -33.70 6.37
CA PRO A 96 11.81 -33.73 7.04
C PRO A 96 11.64 -34.10 8.52
N PRO A 97 12.58 -34.85 9.12
CA PRO A 97 12.48 -35.27 10.50
C PRO A 97 12.35 -34.05 11.42
N PRO A 98 11.51 -34.13 12.48
CA PRO A 98 11.29 -33.02 13.39
C PRO A 98 12.62 -32.60 14.03
N GLN A 99 13.06 -31.37 13.74
CA GLN A 99 14.24 -30.79 14.38
C GLN A 99 13.96 -30.57 15.87
N SER A 100 14.50 -31.45 16.71
CA SER A 100 14.42 -31.35 18.16
C SER A 100 15.34 -30.22 18.67
N GLY A 101 14.78 -29.23 19.36
CA GLY A 101 15.51 -28.52 20.41
C GLY A 101 16.11 -27.13 20.14
N SER A 102 15.63 -26.31 19.20
CA SER A 102 16.05 -24.88 19.20
C SER A 102 15.36 -24.09 20.34
N PRO A 103 16.07 -23.20 21.08
CA PRO A 103 15.51 -22.45 22.21
C PRO A 103 14.22 -21.69 21.85
N ALA A 104 13.19 -21.88 22.66
CA ALA A 104 11.80 -21.72 22.26
C ALA A 104 11.34 -20.26 22.00
N GLU A 105 11.97 -19.26 22.61
CA GLU A 105 11.39 -17.91 22.67
C GLU A 105 12.04 -16.87 21.75
N THR A 106 13.37 -16.76 21.69
CA THR A 106 14.06 -15.87 20.73
C THR A 106 13.79 -16.27 19.27
N SER A 107 13.30 -17.49 19.06
CA SER A 107 12.88 -17.99 17.76
C SER A 107 11.55 -17.41 17.26
N MET A 108 10.63 -16.90 18.09
CA MET A 108 9.32 -16.43 17.58
C MET A 108 9.45 -15.13 16.77
N PHE A 109 10.17 -14.13 17.29
CA PHE A 109 10.37 -12.86 16.59
C PHE A 109 11.15 -13.05 15.29
N LYS A 110 12.32 -13.72 15.35
CA LYS A 110 13.15 -13.99 14.16
C LYS A 110 12.39 -14.79 13.09
N ARG A 111 11.60 -15.78 13.49
CA ARG A 111 10.73 -16.53 12.55
C ARG A 111 9.65 -15.64 11.97
N SER A 112 8.99 -14.81 12.78
CA SER A 112 7.94 -13.92 12.30
C SER A 112 8.49 -12.87 11.33
N LEU A 113 9.67 -12.34 11.61
CA LEU A 113 10.43 -11.45 10.74
C LEU A 113 10.75 -12.15 9.41
N GLY A 114 11.40 -13.31 9.47
CA GLY A 114 11.74 -14.10 8.28
C GLY A 114 10.52 -14.44 7.43
N ARG A 115 9.41 -14.85 8.07
CA ARG A 115 8.14 -15.17 7.42
C ARG A 115 7.47 -13.94 6.81
N ALA A 116 7.47 -12.79 7.48
CA ALA A 116 6.81 -11.58 6.96
C ALA A 116 7.54 -10.99 5.75
N PHE A 117 8.88 -10.98 5.74
CA PHE A 117 9.68 -10.46 4.64
C PHE A 117 9.86 -11.47 3.49
N ARG A 118 9.68 -12.77 3.76
CA ARG A 118 9.42 -13.75 2.71
C ARG A 118 8.00 -13.53 2.19
N LEU A 119 7.90 -13.23 0.90
CA LEU A 119 6.59 -13.01 0.27
C LEU A 119 5.81 -14.32 0.06
N ARG A 120 6.46 -15.48 0.26
CA ARG A 120 5.88 -16.81 0.14
C ARG A 120 6.30 -17.64 1.35
N ILE A 121 5.31 -18.23 2.01
CA ILE A 121 5.52 -19.29 2.98
C ILE A 121 5.18 -20.59 2.28
N GLU A 122 6.10 -21.54 2.33
CA GLU A 122 5.84 -22.87 1.82
C GLU A 122 5.05 -23.67 2.86
N PRO A 123 4.15 -24.58 2.45
CA PRO A 123 3.34 -25.35 3.40
C PRO A 123 4.13 -26.11 4.47
N TYR A 124 5.34 -26.55 4.15
CA TYR A 124 6.23 -27.22 5.10
C TYR A 124 6.80 -26.31 6.19
N GLU A 125 6.78 -24.98 6.01
CA GLU A 125 7.23 -24.03 7.03
C GLU A 125 6.19 -23.82 8.15
N VAL A 126 4.95 -24.29 7.97
CA VAL A 126 3.89 -24.22 8.98
C VAL A 126 4.18 -25.22 10.10
N LYS A 127 4.21 -24.76 11.34
CA LYS A 127 4.53 -25.64 12.49
C LYS A 127 3.42 -26.67 12.71
N PRO A 128 3.75 -27.86 13.25
CA PRO A 128 2.74 -28.85 13.63
C PRO A 128 1.63 -28.27 14.51
N THR A 129 1.99 -27.47 15.53
CA THR A 129 1.01 -26.81 16.42
C THR A 129 0.13 -25.77 15.71
N GLU A 130 0.67 -25.08 14.70
CA GLU A 130 -0.11 -24.16 13.86
C GLU A 130 -1.09 -24.95 12.97
N ARG A 131 -0.65 -26.08 12.42
CA ARG A 131 -1.49 -26.98 11.62
C ARG A 131 -2.61 -27.60 12.45
N GLU A 132 -2.31 -28.06 13.66
CA GLU A 132 -3.30 -28.61 14.59
C GLU A 132 -4.37 -27.57 14.95
N ALA A 133 -3.97 -26.34 15.28
CA ALA A 133 -4.90 -25.25 15.57
C ALA A 133 -5.80 -24.90 14.37
N LEU A 134 -5.25 -24.95 13.14
CA LEU A 134 -5.99 -24.70 11.91
C LEU A 134 -6.89 -25.88 11.53
N ALA A 135 -6.44 -27.11 11.74
CA ALA A 135 -7.24 -28.31 11.56
C ALA A 135 -8.43 -28.35 12.52
N ALA A 136 -8.23 -27.92 13.78
CA ALA A 136 -9.32 -27.74 14.75
C ALA A 136 -10.33 -26.68 14.29
N ALA A 137 -9.90 -25.69 13.51
CA ALA A 137 -10.76 -24.70 12.85
C ALA A 137 -11.34 -25.17 11.50
N LYS A 138 -11.20 -26.46 11.15
CA LYS A 138 -11.66 -27.09 9.90
C LYS A 138 -10.96 -26.55 8.63
N ILE A 139 -9.72 -26.10 8.76
CA ILE A 139 -8.91 -25.59 7.66
C ILE A 139 -7.84 -26.64 7.33
N HIS A 140 -8.10 -27.47 6.32
CA HIS A 140 -7.22 -28.58 5.93
C HIS A 140 -6.33 -28.28 4.72
N ASP A 141 -6.63 -27.24 3.94
CA ASP A 141 -5.82 -26.86 2.78
C ASP A 141 -4.43 -26.37 3.21
N PRO A 142 -3.34 -27.07 2.83
CA PRO A 142 -1.97 -26.73 3.24
C PRO A 142 -1.53 -25.32 2.79
N TYR A 143 -2.01 -24.84 1.64
CA TYR A 143 -1.67 -23.49 1.16
C TYR A 143 -2.41 -22.41 1.94
N LEU A 144 -3.68 -22.65 2.28
CA LEU A 144 -4.44 -21.76 3.16
C LEU A 144 -3.84 -21.73 4.57
N GLN A 145 -3.35 -22.87 5.07
CA GLN A 145 -2.65 -22.91 6.35
C GLN A 145 -1.35 -22.10 6.31
N ALA A 146 -0.56 -22.19 5.24
CA ALA A 146 0.64 -21.40 5.04
C ALA A 146 0.34 -19.90 5.00
N PHE A 147 -0.71 -19.51 4.28
CA PHE A 147 -1.18 -18.12 4.24
C PHE A 147 -1.60 -17.61 5.63
N LEU A 148 -2.37 -18.38 6.40
CA LEU A 148 -2.81 -17.95 7.74
C LEU A 148 -1.65 -17.89 8.74
N ALA A 149 -0.66 -18.77 8.63
CA ALA A 149 0.57 -18.68 9.40
C ALA A 149 1.40 -17.44 9.04
N TRP A 150 1.50 -17.10 7.75
CA TRP A 150 2.12 -15.86 7.26
C TRP A 150 1.40 -14.64 7.82
N ARG A 151 0.08 -14.62 7.68
CA ARG A 151 -0.81 -13.57 8.17
C ARG A 151 -0.63 -13.33 9.66
N ARG A 152 -0.55 -14.39 10.48
CA ARG A 152 -0.28 -14.30 11.92
C ARG A 152 1.09 -13.67 12.20
N SER A 153 2.14 -14.09 11.50
CA SER A 153 3.47 -13.50 11.66
C SER A 153 3.52 -12.02 11.27
N LEU A 154 2.87 -11.63 10.18
CA LEU A 154 2.77 -10.23 9.76
C LEU A 154 1.97 -9.39 10.76
N LEU A 155 0.83 -9.90 11.24
CA LEU A 155 0.02 -9.25 12.26
C LEU A 155 0.78 -9.04 13.57
N PHE A 156 1.58 -10.03 13.99
CA PHE A 156 2.45 -9.91 15.17
C PHE A 156 3.46 -8.77 15.03
N LEU A 157 4.13 -8.65 13.87
CA LEU A 157 5.08 -7.56 13.63
C LEU A 157 4.41 -6.19 13.61
N VAL A 158 3.22 -6.09 13.00
CA VAL A 158 2.42 -4.85 13.03
C VAL A 158 2.05 -4.49 14.47
N ALA A 159 1.51 -5.43 15.24
CA ALA A 159 1.13 -5.21 16.63
C ALA A 159 2.33 -4.77 17.50
N PHE A 160 3.50 -5.36 17.24
CA PHE A 160 4.74 -5.03 17.92
C PHE A 160 5.26 -3.64 17.54
N ALA A 161 5.24 -3.28 16.25
CA ALA A 161 5.68 -1.97 15.76
C ALA A 161 4.75 -0.83 16.20
N LEU A 162 3.43 -1.08 16.29
CA LEU A 162 2.45 -0.10 16.74
C LEU A 162 2.57 0.22 18.23
N LEU A 163 3.13 -0.66 19.06
CA LEU A 163 3.22 -0.44 20.50
C LEU A 163 4.07 0.79 20.88
N PRO A 164 5.35 0.92 20.46
CA PRO A 164 6.13 2.13 20.73
C PRO A 164 5.58 3.35 20.00
N LEU A 165 5.02 3.19 18.79
CA LEU A 165 4.41 4.29 18.03
C LEU A 165 3.21 4.90 18.77
N THR A 166 2.31 4.05 19.25
CA THR A 166 1.13 4.47 20.03
C THR A 166 1.56 5.13 21.34
N ALA A 167 2.56 4.56 22.03
CA ALA A 167 3.06 5.14 23.28
C ALA A 167 3.65 6.54 23.06
N LEU A 168 4.50 6.72 22.04
CA LEU A 168 5.08 8.02 21.71
C LEU A 168 4.02 9.03 21.30
N ARG A 169 3.09 8.66 20.41
CA ARG A 169 2.02 9.57 20.00
C ARG A 169 1.04 9.92 21.10
N MET A 170 0.77 8.99 22.02
CA MET A 170 -0.08 9.28 23.17
C MET A 170 0.64 10.19 24.16
N HIS A 171 1.94 9.99 24.37
CA HIS A 171 2.76 10.90 25.16
C HIS A 171 2.74 12.32 24.57
N ASP A 172 2.97 12.45 23.26
CA ASP A 172 2.95 13.74 22.57
C ASP A 172 1.55 14.38 22.56
N ALA A 173 0.48 13.58 22.53
CA ALA A 173 -0.89 14.08 22.59
C ALA A 173 -1.31 14.54 23.99
N LEU A 174 -0.68 13.98 25.03
CA LEU A 174 -0.97 14.26 26.43
C LEU A 174 0.02 15.24 27.07
N SER A 175 1.03 15.71 26.33
CA SER A 175 1.95 16.71 26.86
C SER A 175 1.24 18.04 27.11
N ASP A 176 1.66 18.75 28.16
CA ASP A 176 1.08 20.03 28.56
C ASP A 176 1.49 21.19 27.63
N ASP A 177 2.40 20.94 26.68
CA ASP A 177 2.92 21.94 25.75
C ASP A 177 1.91 22.36 24.67
N LEU A 178 0.85 21.57 24.46
CA LEU A 178 -0.19 21.83 23.46
C LEU A 178 -1.37 22.58 24.08
N PRO A 179 -1.86 23.67 23.45
CA PRO A 179 -3.14 24.28 23.83
C PRO A 179 -4.27 23.26 23.81
N ASP A 180 -5.19 23.32 24.77
CA ASP A 180 -6.31 22.36 24.89
C ASP A 180 -7.15 22.28 23.61
N GLN A 181 -7.29 23.39 22.89
CA GLN A 181 -8.00 23.46 21.61
C GLN A 181 -7.29 22.68 20.50
N LEU A 182 -5.96 22.51 20.57
CA LEU A 182 -5.19 21.75 19.59
C LEU A 182 -4.96 20.29 20.01
N LYS A 183 -5.13 19.97 21.31
CA LYS A 183 -5.00 18.59 21.80
C LYS A 183 -5.89 17.61 21.05
N PHE A 184 -7.13 17.98 20.69
CA PHE A 184 -8.00 17.06 19.93
C PHE A 184 -7.43 16.69 18.55
N ILE A 185 -6.67 17.58 17.91
CA ILE A 185 -6.08 17.37 16.57
C ILE A 185 -5.07 16.23 16.62
N VAL A 186 -4.31 16.14 17.72
CA VAL A 186 -3.28 15.12 17.92
C VAL A 186 -3.87 13.87 18.60
N LEU A 187 -4.80 14.06 19.53
CA LEU A 187 -5.39 12.99 20.35
C LEU A 187 -6.29 12.06 19.53
N VAL A 188 -7.10 12.57 18.60
CA VAL A 188 -8.01 11.73 17.81
C VAL A 188 -7.23 10.73 16.92
N PRO A 189 -6.22 11.13 16.13
CA PRO A 189 -5.39 10.19 15.38
C PRO A 189 -4.60 9.24 16.28
N ALA A 190 -4.07 9.71 17.41
CA ALA A 190 -3.38 8.87 18.40
C ALA A 190 -4.31 7.81 19.00
N GLY A 191 -5.55 8.19 19.33
CA GLY A 191 -6.58 7.27 19.82
C GLY A 191 -7.01 6.24 18.76
N ALA A 192 -7.13 6.65 17.50
CA ALA A 192 -7.41 5.73 16.40
C ALA A 192 -6.28 4.71 16.17
N GLU A 193 -5.02 5.15 16.34
CA GLU A 193 -3.85 4.26 16.30
C GLU A 193 -3.81 3.30 17.50
N ALA A 194 -4.11 3.79 18.70
CA ALA A 194 -4.23 2.96 19.89
C ALA A 194 -5.31 1.88 19.73
N LEU A 195 -6.47 2.25 19.17
CA LEU A 195 -7.54 1.30 18.85
C LEU A 195 -7.06 0.24 17.85
N LEU A 196 -6.37 0.64 16.78
CA LEU A 196 -5.80 -0.31 15.81
C LEU A 196 -4.78 -1.25 16.47
N CYS A 197 -3.93 -0.73 17.36
CA CYS A 197 -2.96 -1.53 18.12
C CYS A 197 -3.67 -2.58 18.98
N LEU A 198 -4.69 -2.18 19.76
CA LEU A 198 -5.50 -3.09 20.59
C LEU A 198 -6.21 -4.16 19.74
N VAL A 199 -6.79 -3.78 18.60
CA VAL A 199 -7.42 -4.72 17.68
C VAL A 199 -6.38 -5.70 17.13
N CYS A 200 -5.19 -5.26 16.73
CA CYS A 200 -4.13 -6.15 16.25
C CYS A 200 -3.74 -7.21 17.30
N TRP A 201 -3.57 -6.81 18.57
CA TRP A 201 -3.28 -7.72 19.68
C TRP A 201 -4.44 -8.70 19.97
N TYR A 202 -5.68 -8.21 19.94
CA TYR A 202 -6.86 -9.05 20.09
C TYR A 202 -7.00 -10.07 18.96
N GLN A 203 -6.71 -9.66 17.72
CA GLN A 203 -6.73 -10.55 16.56
C GLN A 203 -5.57 -11.55 16.59
N LEU A 204 -4.43 -11.24 17.21
CA LEU A 204 -3.35 -12.22 17.34
C LEU A 204 -3.78 -13.45 18.16
N LYS A 205 -4.62 -13.27 19.18
CA LYS A 205 -5.18 -14.38 19.98
C LYS A 205 -6.21 -15.20 19.19
N ASN A 206 -6.99 -14.55 18.33
CA ASN A 206 -8.10 -15.16 17.59
C ASN A 206 -7.73 -15.56 16.15
N TRP A 207 -6.44 -15.72 15.84
CA TRP A 207 -5.88 -15.78 14.48
C TRP A 207 -6.48 -16.88 13.57
N THR A 208 -7.09 -17.91 14.13
CA THR A 208 -7.78 -18.99 13.41
C THR A 208 -9.14 -18.57 12.83
N ARG A 209 -9.78 -17.54 13.37
CA ARG A 209 -11.13 -17.07 12.97
C ARG A 209 -11.12 -16.08 11.80
N TRP A 210 -10.34 -16.36 10.75
CA TRP A 210 -9.95 -15.42 9.68
C TRP A 210 -11.06 -14.49 9.17
N ARG A 211 -12.27 -15.02 8.89
CA ARG A 211 -13.39 -14.23 8.33
C ARG A 211 -13.82 -13.07 9.23
N THR A 212 -13.92 -13.30 10.53
CA THR A 212 -14.29 -12.27 11.51
C THR A 212 -13.15 -11.28 11.69
N GLN A 213 -11.91 -11.78 11.73
CA GLN A 213 -10.73 -10.93 11.89
C GLN A 213 -10.55 -9.96 10.76
N ARG A 214 -10.73 -10.43 9.51
CA ARG A 214 -10.60 -9.59 8.32
C ARG A 214 -11.52 -8.38 8.41
N ARG A 215 -12.79 -8.58 8.77
CA ARG A 215 -13.77 -7.48 8.88
C ARG A 215 -13.37 -6.51 9.99
N ALA A 216 -13.04 -7.01 11.17
CA ALA A 216 -12.63 -6.18 12.30
C ALA A 216 -11.36 -5.38 12.00
N LEU A 217 -10.35 -6.00 11.38
CA LEU A 217 -9.09 -5.36 11.01
C LEU A 217 -9.30 -4.31 9.92
N MET A 218 -10.15 -4.61 8.92
CA MET A 218 -10.51 -3.66 7.87
C MET A 218 -11.22 -2.43 8.43
N TRP A 219 -12.17 -2.59 9.36
CA TRP A 219 -12.84 -1.46 10.01
C TRP A 219 -11.90 -0.66 10.91
N ALA A 220 -11.09 -1.32 11.73
CA ALA A 220 -10.11 -0.65 12.60
C ALA A 220 -9.08 0.15 11.79
N TRP A 221 -8.57 -0.45 10.70
CA TRP A 221 -7.68 0.24 9.77
C TRP A 221 -8.38 1.39 9.04
N GLY A 222 -9.62 1.18 8.58
CA GLY A 222 -10.40 2.23 7.94
C GLY A 222 -10.57 3.44 8.86
N PHE A 223 -10.92 3.20 10.13
CA PHE A 223 -10.99 4.25 11.15
C PHE A 223 -9.64 4.93 11.37
N PHE A 224 -8.55 4.17 11.54
CA PHE A 224 -7.18 4.70 11.68
C PHE A 224 -6.71 5.53 10.47
N MET A 225 -7.11 5.16 9.26
CA MET A 225 -6.77 5.89 8.04
C MET A 225 -7.58 7.16 7.90
N VAL A 226 -8.89 7.11 8.19
CA VAL A 226 -9.83 8.22 8.00
C VAL A 226 -9.77 9.25 9.14
N ALA A 227 -9.46 8.83 10.36
CA ALA A 227 -9.39 9.70 11.54
C ALA A 227 -8.61 11.01 11.33
N PRO A 228 -7.35 11.01 10.83
CA PRO A 228 -6.63 12.27 10.62
C PRO A 228 -7.31 13.16 9.56
N PHE A 229 -7.95 12.59 8.53
CA PHE A 229 -8.70 13.41 7.56
C PHE A 229 -9.90 14.09 8.21
N LEU A 230 -10.66 13.37 9.04
CA LEU A 230 -11.81 13.93 9.76
C LEU A 230 -11.42 15.09 10.67
N VAL A 231 -10.27 14.98 11.33
CA VAL A 231 -9.71 16.05 12.15
C VAL A 231 -9.40 17.29 11.31
N PHE A 232 -8.79 17.13 10.14
CA PHE A 232 -8.45 18.26 9.27
C PHE A 232 -9.65 18.82 8.47
N PHE A 233 -10.81 18.17 8.52
CA PHE A 233 -12.08 18.75 8.05
C PHE A 233 -12.70 19.74 9.05
N VAL A 234 -12.25 19.75 10.30
CA VAL A 234 -12.68 20.74 11.28
C VAL A 234 -12.17 22.12 10.84
N PRO A 235 -13.01 23.17 10.80
CA PRO A 235 -12.61 24.50 10.38
C PRO A 235 -11.61 25.10 11.38
N VAL A 236 -10.32 24.86 11.13
CA VAL A 236 -9.20 25.27 11.97
C VAL A 236 -9.20 26.80 12.18
N ASP A 237 -9.73 27.56 11.23
CA ASP A 237 -9.83 29.02 11.31
C ASP A 237 -10.58 29.50 12.56
N ALA A 238 -11.67 28.83 12.95
CA ALA A 238 -12.42 29.19 14.14
C ALA A 238 -11.59 28.95 15.41
N LEU A 239 -10.88 27.81 15.47
CA LEU A 239 -10.04 27.42 16.59
C LEU A 239 -8.80 28.34 16.74
N ILE A 240 -8.18 28.71 15.62
CA ILE A 240 -7.05 29.65 15.59
C ILE A 240 -7.50 31.03 16.03
N ALA A 241 -8.66 31.50 15.57
CA ALA A 241 -9.17 32.83 15.91
C ALA A 241 -9.39 32.98 17.41
N ASP A 242 -9.96 31.98 18.06
CA ASP A 242 -10.15 31.98 19.51
C ASP A 242 -8.81 31.88 20.26
N PHE A 243 -7.90 30.98 19.83
CA PHE A 243 -6.57 30.88 20.43
C PHE A 243 -5.75 32.17 20.32
N VAL A 244 -5.74 32.80 19.15
CA VAL A 244 -5.01 34.06 18.93
C VAL A 244 -5.68 35.20 19.68
N ARG A 245 -7.01 35.24 19.76
CA ARG A 245 -7.72 36.22 20.61
C ARG A 245 -7.30 36.08 22.07
N ASP A 246 -7.22 34.86 22.58
CA ASP A 246 -6.83 34.60 23.97
C ASP A 246 -5.36 34.97 24.22
N GLN A 247 -4.44 34.58 23.32
CA GLN A 247 -3.01 34.89 23.45
C GLN A 247 -2.70 36.37 23.29
N VAL A 248 -3.27 37.02 22.27
CA VAL A 248 -3.09 38.46 22.05
C VAL A 248 -3.79 39.25 23.15
N GLY A 249 -4.97 38.82 23.60
CA GLY A 249 -5.70 39.44 24.72
C GLY A 249 -4.92 39.35 26.03
N ALA A 250 -4.30 38.21 26.31
CA ALA A 250 -3.42 38.02 27.47
C ALA A 250 -2.14 38.86 27.37
N ALA A 251 -1.48 38.87 26.20
CA ALA A 251 -0.24 39.62 25.97
C ALA A 251 -0.45 41.14 26.01
N THR A 252 -1.62 41.61 25.58
CA THR A 252 -2.00 43.03 25.65
C THR A 252 -2.63 43.42 26.99
N GLY A 253 -2.64 42.51 27.99
CA GLY A 253 -3.10 42.81 29.35
C GLY A 253 -4.58 43.17 29.46
N GLY A 254 -5.44 42.68 28.56
CA GLY A 254 -6.85 43.05 28.54
C GLY A 254 -7.11 44.48 28.03
N ALA A 255 -6.12 45.13 27.39
CA ALA A 255 -6.23 46.50 26.87
C ALA A 255 -7.24 46.66 25.71
N ALA A 256 -8.01 45.63 25.35
CA ALA A 256 -9.15 45.77 24.46
C ALA A 256 -10.21 46.74 25.02
N ASP A 257 -10.22 47.02 26.33
CA ASP A 257 -11.06 48.05 26.96
C ASP A 257 -10.38 49.43 27.04
N ALA A 258 -9.08 49.53 26.72
CA ALA A 258 -8.34 50.79 26.65
C ALA A 258 -8.42 51.39 25.24
N TRP A 259 -9.63 51.71 24.78
CA TRP A 259 -9.93 52.37 23.49
C TRP A 259 -9.43 53.84 23.38
N GLY A 260 -8.35 54.19 24.08
CA GLY A 260 -7.67 55.49 24.02
C GLY A 260 -6.28 55.44 23.39
N ALA A 261 -5.79 54.26 22.97
CA ALA A 261 -4.48 54.13 22.36
C ALA A 261 -4.47 54.68 20.92
N ASP A 262 -3.44 55.46 20.58
CA ASP A 262 -3.22 56.01 19.25
C ASP A 262 -3.34 54.92 18.17
N GLY A 263 -4.09 55.20 17.10
CA GLY A 263 -4.44 54.22 16.06
C GLY A 263 -3.26 53.51 15.36
N GLY A 264 -2.03 54.04 15.51
CA GLY A 264 -0.81 53.40 15.03
C GLY A 264 -0.43 52.12 15.78
N GLU A 265 -0.60 52.09 17.10
CA GLU A 265 -0.24 50.92 17.92
C GLU A 265 -1.23 49.77 17.71
N VAL A 266 -2.51 50.11 17.53
CA VAL A 266 -3.58 49.14 17.17
C VAL A 266 -3.30 48.49 15.81
N ALA A 267 -2.87 49.27 14.81
CA ALA A 267 -2.52 48.74 13.50
C ALA A 267 -1.30 47.82 13.53
N ALA A 268 -0.26 48.17 14.30
CA ALA A 268 0.93 47.34 14.47
C ALA A 268 0.59 46.00 15.16
N ASN A 269 -0.22 46.03 16.22
CA ASN A 269 -0.68 44.83 16.92
C ASN A 269 -1.57 43.94 16.04
N ALA A 270 -2.45 44.54 15.23
CA ALA A 270 -3.28 43.80 14.28
C ALA A 270 -2.43 43.13 13.18
N ALA A 271 -1.40 43.81 12.66
CA ALA A 271 -0.47 43.24 11.69
C ALA A 271 0.35 42.07 12.29
N ALA A 272 0.82 42.22 13.53
CA ALA A 272 1.51 41.15 14.25
C ALA A 272 0.60 39.93 14.46
N ALA A 273 -0.65 40.14 14.90
CA ALA A 273 -1.64 39.06 15.05
C ALA A 273 -1.94 38.35 13.73
N ALA A 274 -2.10 39.09 12.63
CA ALA A 274 -2.29 38.52 11.30
C ALA A 274 -1.08 37.67 10.85
N GLY A 275 0.15 38.12 11.18
CA GLY A 275 1.38 37.35 10.96
C GLY A 275 1.39 36.02 11.73
N ILE A 276 1.04 36.04 13.01
CA ILE A 276 0.96 34.84 13.86
C ILE A 276 -0.09 33.86 13.34
N VAL A 277 -1.29 34.35 13.00
CA VAL A 277 -2.37 33.51 12.41
C VAL A 277 -1.88 32.84 11.13
N THR A 278 -1.23 33.60 10.25
CA THR A 278 -0.71 33.08 8.97
C THR A 278 0.35 32.01 9.21
N ALA A 279 1.30 32.26 10.11
CA ALA A 279 2.34 31.30 10.47
C ALA A 279 1.74 30.01 11.07
N LEU A 280 0.73 30.12 11.95
CA LEU A 280 0.07 28.96 12.54
C LEU A 280 -0.69 28.14 11.49
N LYS A 281 -1.40 28.77 10.56
CA LYS A 281 -2.07 28.08 9.44
C LYS A 281 -1.09 27.33 8.55
N VAL A 282 0.05 27.94 8.23
CA VAL A 282 1.13 27.30 7.47
C VAL A 282 1.69 26.10 8.24
N THR A 283 1.99 26.27 9.53
CA THR A 283 2.50 25.18 10.38
C THR A 283 1.52 24.01 10.48
N ILE A 284 0.22 24.27 10.69
CA ILE A 284 -0.80 23.22 10.73
C ILE A 284 -0.93 22.52 9.36
N SER A 285 -0.83 23.26 8.25
CA SER A 285 -0.86 22.68 6.91
C SER A 285 0.34 21.77 6.65
N ILE A 286 1.55 22.20 7.06
CA ILE A 286 2.76 21.39 6.97
C ILE A 286 2.63 20.15 7.86
N TYR A 287 2.13 20.30 9.09
CA TYR A 287 1.89 19.19 10.00
C TYR A 287 0.88 18.18 9.42
N ALA A 288 -0.22 18.66 8.83
CA ALA A 288 -1.21 17.83 8.15
C ALA A 288 -0.57 17.05 6.99
N LEU A 289 0.24 17.73 6.17
CA LEU A 289 0.98 17.09 5.08
C LEU A 289 1.93 16.00 5.62
N LEU A 290 2.73 16.30 6.64
CA LEU A 290 3.66 15.35 7.25
C LEU A 290 2.95 14.15 7.90
N THR A 291 1.73 14.35 8.39
CA THR A 291 0.91 13.29 9.01
C THR A 291 0.20 12.42 7.98
N LEU A 292 -0.35 13.03 6.93
CA LEU A 292 -1.15 12.35 5.90
C LEU A 292 -0.29 11.74 4.79
N ALA A 293 0.81 12.39 4.41
CA ALA A 293 1.66 11.95 3.31
C ALA A 293 2.19 10.52 3.53
N PRO A 294 2.77 10.13 4.67
CA PRO A 294 3.25 8.77 4.88
C PRO A 294 2.13 7.73 4.80
N LYS A 295 0.94 8.04 5.31
CA LYS A 295 -0.23 7.15 5.21
C LYS A 295 -0.61 6.93 3.75
N ALA A 296 -0.68 7.99 2.96
CA ALA A 296 -1.07 7.88 1.57
C ALA A 296 0.03 7.26 0.67
N VAL A 297 1.32 7.49 0.95
CA VAL A 297 2.42 6.77 0.29
C VAL A 297 2.43 5.29 0.67
N SER A 298 2.15 4.94 1.93
CA SER A 298 2.08 3.55 2.37
C SER A 298 0.94 2.77 1.70
N LEU A 299 -0.12 3.45 1.24
CA LEU A 299 -1.21 2.87 0.45
C LEU A 299 -0.69 2.14 -0.79
N LEU A 300 0.26 2.76 -1.48
CA LEU A 300 0.87 2.23 -2.68
C LEU A 300 1.72 0.98 -2.38
N ALA A 301 2.68 1.11 -1.48
CA ALA A 301 3.63 0.04 -1.18
C ALA A 301 2.91 -1.21 -0.64
N GLY A 302 1.90 -1.04 0.22
CA GLY A 302 1.10 -2.16 0.72
C GLY A 302 0.19 -2.78 -0.35
N THR A 303 -0.43 -1.98 -1.23
CA THR A 303 -1.28 -2.49 -2.33
C THR A 303 -0.47 -3.30 -3.35
N ILE A 304 0.68 -2.78 -3.76
CA ILE A 304 1.62 -3.48 -4.63
C ILE A 304 2.06 -4.80 -4.01
N ARG A 305 2.50 -4.75 -2.74
CA ARG A 305 2.98 -5.95 -2.04
C ARG A 305 1.86 -6.96 -1.89
N ALA A 306 0.64 -6.53 -1.58
CA ALA A 306 -0.53 -7.39 -1.53
C ALA A 306 -0.83 -8.06 -2.89
N GLY A 307 -0.74 -7.31 -3.99
CA GLY A 307 -0.91 -7.83 -5.35
C GLY A 307 0.15 -8.89 -5.69
N LEU A 308 1.42 -8.63 -5.36
CA LEU A 308 2.52 -9.57 -5.57
C LEU A 308 2.35 -10.85 -4.74
N VAL A 309 2.08 -10.73 -3.43
CA VAL A 309 1.83 -11.89 -2.54
C VAL A 309 0.67 -12.72 -3.08
N THR A 310 -0.42 -12.07 -3.49
CA THR A 310 -1.58 -12.80 -4.00
C THR A 310 -1.30 -13.47 -5.34
N LYS A 311 -0.52 -12.85 -6.23
CA LYS A 311 -0.09 -13.48 -7.49
C LYS A 311 0.78 -14.72 -7.24
N MET A 312 1.64 -14.71 -6.22
CA MET A 312 2.42 -15.89 -5.86
C MET A 312 1.59 -17.01 -5.25
N LEU A 313 0.50 -16.69 -4.55
CA LEU A 313 -0.44 -17.68 -4.03
C LEU A 313 -1.35 -18.26 -5.13
N PHE A 314 -1.69 -17.44 -6.14
CA PHE A 314 -2.59 -17.81 -7.22
C PHE A 314 -2.04 -17.39 -8.59
N PRO A 315 -0.97 -18.07 -9.09
CA PRO A 315 -0.28 -17.69 -10.33
C PRO A 315 -1.19 -17.67 -11.55
N GLY A 316 -2.23 -18.51 -11.57
CA GLY A 316 -3.22 -18.57 -12.65
C GLY A 316 -4.19 -17.39 -12.71
N THR A 317 -4.22 -16.50 -11.71
CA THR A 317 -5.17 -15.36 -11.69
C THR A 317 -4.52 -14.10 -12.29
N ALA A 318 -5.23 -13.42 -13.19
CA ALA A 318 -4.80 -12.14 -13.77
C ALA A 318 -5.13 -10.92 -12.89
N GLY A 319 -6.15 -11.06 -12.03
CA GLY A 319 -6.67 -9.97 -11.19
C GLY A 319 -5.62 -9.20 -10.39
N PRO A 320 -4.72 -9.87 -9.64
CA PRO A 320 -3.68 -9.18 -8.87
C PRO A 320 -2.73 -8.34 -9.75
N GLY A 321 -2.45 -8.79 -10.98
CA GLY A 321 -1.61 -8.04 -11.93
C GLY A 321 -2.28 -6.72 -12.35
N TRP A 322 -3.58 -6.74 -12.64
CA TRP A 322 -4.33 -5.54 -13.00
C TRP A 322 -4.42 -4.53 -11.86
N ILE A 323 -4.54 -4.99 -10.61
CA ILE A 323 -4.50 -4.10 -9.44
C ILE A 323 -3.17 -3.33 -9.41
N VAL A 324 -2.04 -4.01 -9.63
CA VAL A 324 -0.72 -3.36 -9.67
C VAL A 324 -0.63 -2.37 -10.84
N VAL A 325 -1.10 -2.75 -12.02
CA VAL A 325 -1.07 -1.89 -13.23
C VAL A 325 -1.89 -0.63 -13.04
N LEU A 326 -3.10 -0.73 -12.47
CA LEU A 326 -3.99 0.43 -12.25
C LEU A 326 -3.53 1.31 -11.09
N ALA A 327 -3.03 0.71 -10.01
CA ALA A 327 -2.54 1.43 -8.84
C ALA A 327 -1.34 2.30 -9.19
N THR A 328 -0.35 1.73 -9.88
CA THR A 328 0.96 2.36 -10.11
C THR A 328 0.86 3.81 -10.64
N PRO A 329 0.20 4.14 -11.77
CA PRO A 329 0.19 5.51 -12.30
C PRO A 329 -0.56 6.49 -11.41
N LEU A 330 -1.72 6.10 -10.87
CA LEU A 330 -2.54 6.95 -10.00
C LEU A 330 -1.76 7.36 -8.76
N TYR A 331 -1.09 6.39 -8.13
CA TYR A 331 -0.28 6.67 -6.95
C TYR A 331 1.03 7.38 -7.27
N THR A 332 1.64 7.12 -8.44
CA THR A 332 2.85 7.84 -8.87
C THR A 332 2.57 9.34 -8.90
N LEU A 333 1.52 9.76 -9.60
CA LEU A 333 1.10 11.16 -9.65
C LEU A 333 0.90 11.75 -8.25
N PHE A 334 0.21 11.00 -7.39
CA PHE A 334 -0.06 11.43 -6.03
C PHE A 334 1.22 11.60 -5.18
N VAL A 335 2.15 10.63 -5.20
CA VAL A 335 3.40 10.76 -4.44
C VAL A 335 4.30 11.86 -5.00
N PHE A 336 4.29 12.07 -6.33
CA PHE A 336 4.96 13.22 -6.94
C PHE A 336 4.43 14.54 -6.41
N THR A 337 3.10 14.70 -6.32
CA THR A 337 2.48 15.89 -5.72
C THR A 337 2.87 16.08 -4.25
N LEU A 338 3.04 15.01 -3.49
CA LEU A 338 3.51 15.12 -2.10
C LEU A 338 4.98 15.53 -1.99
N LEU A 339 5.84 14.97 -2.86
CA LEU A 339 7.28 15.25 -2.84
C LEU A 339 7.64 16.62 -3.42
N ILE A 340 6.77 17.23 -4.23
CA ILE A 340 7.03 18.56 -4.77
C ILE A 340 7.06 19.62 -3.67
N VAL A 341 6.26 19.48 -2.61
CA VAL A 341 6.19 20.46 -1.52
C VAL A 341 7.54 20.60 -0.78
N PRO A 342 8.12 19.52 -0.21
CA PRO A 342 9.43 19.63 0.44
C PRO A 342 10.54 19.97 -0.57
N TYR A 343 10.39 19.61 -1.84
CA TYR A 343 11.32 20.05 -2.88
C TYR A 343 11.28 21.58 -3.07
N GLN A 344 10.10 22.20 -3.13
CA GLN A 344 9.98 23.66 -3.25
C GLN A 344 10.48 24.40 -2.00
N ILE A 345 10.30 23.81 -0.82
CA ILE A 345 10.78 24.39 0.44
C ILE A 345 12.31 24.36 0.50
N THR A 346 12.93 23.26 0.08
CA THR A 346 14.38 23.05 0.27
C THR A 346 15.22 23.44 -0.94
N GLY A 347 14.67 23.42 -2.15
CA GLY A 347 15.40 23.63 -3.40
C GLY A 347 16.49 22.59 -3.67
N SER A 348 16.54 21.49 -2.89
CA SER A 348 17.68 20.57 -2.92
C SER A 348 17.62 19.61 -4.10
N GLY A 349 18.74 19.48 -4.82
CA GLY A 349 18.90 18.51 -5.92
C GLY A 349 18.73 17.06 -5.47
N TRP A 350 18.96 16.74 -4.20
CA TRP A 350 18.74 15.40 -3.64
C TRP A 350 17.27 14.99 -3.65
N TYR A 351 16.34 15.94 -3.47
CA TYR A 351 14.90 15.67 -3.63
C TYR A 351 14.53 15.35 -5.09
N ALA A 352 15.16 16.02 -6.06
CA ALA A 352 14.98 15.67 -7.47
C ALA A 352 15.48 14.26 -7.77
N GLY A 353 16.64 13.88 -7.22
CA GLY A 353 17.15 12.51 -7.28
C GLY A 353 16.21 11.49 -6.63
N ALA A 354 15.63 11.82 -5.47
CA ALA A 354 14.63 10.98 -4.81
C ALA A 354 13.38 10.81 -5.70
N MET A 355 12.82 11.90 -6.23
CA MET A 355 11.67 11.86 -7.14
C MET A 355 11.95 10.98 -8.37
N LEU A 356 13.14 11.11 -8.99
CA LEU A 356 13.54 10.27 -10.12
C LEU A 356 13.67 8.78 -9.73
N GLY A 357 14.31 8.48 -8.59
CA GLY A 357 14.44 7.12 -8.08
C GLY A 357 13.08 6.47 -7.83
N LEU A 358 12.15 7.22 -7.25
CA LEU A 358 10.77 6.79 -7.07
C LEU A 358 10.07 6.56 -8.42
N ALA A 359 10.20 7.48 -9.37
CA ALA A 359 9.61 7.35 -10.71
C ALA A 359 10.06 6.05 -11.40
N ILE A 360 11.35 5.76 -11.34
CA ILE A 360 11.94 4.53 -11.90
C ILE A 360 11.37 3.31 -11.16
N ALA A 361 11.28 3.36 -9.84
CA ALA A 361 10.68 2.27 -9.05
C ALA A 361 9.24 1.99 -9.52
N GLN A 362 8.42 3.03 -9.70
CA GLN A 362 7.03 2.90 -10.13
C GLN A 362 6.93 2.42 -11.59
N LEU A 363 7.69 2.97 -12.52
CA LEU A 363 7.69 2.50 -13.91
C LEU A 363 8.12 1.02 -14.00
N SER A 364 9.10 0.62 -13.20
CA SER A 364 9.56 -0.78 -13.17
C SER A 364 8.48 -1.73 -12.67
N ILE A 365 7.73 -1.34 -11.63
CA ILE A 365 6.68 -2.19 -11.06
C ILE A 365 5.41 -2.20 -11.91
N GLY A 366 5.08 -1.08 -12.56
CA GLY A 366 3.98 -1.03 -13.54
C GLY A 366 4.25 -1.95 -14.73
N ARG A 367 5.47 -1.92 -15.28
CA ARG A 367 5.88 -2.81 -16.37
C ARG A 367 5.88 -4.29 -15.94
N ALA A 368 6.35 -4.58 -14.73
CA ALA A 368 6.29 -5.92 -14.16
C ALA A 368 4.84 -6.38 -13.95
N GLY A 369 3.99 -5.52 -13.39
CA GLY A 369 2.56 -5.75 -13.19
C GLY A 369 1.87 -6.11 -14.50
N TYR A 370 2.16 -5.37 -15.58
CA TYR A 370 1.63 -5.66 -16.91
C TYR A 370 2.04 -7.05 -17.39
N THR A 371 3.29 -7.45 -17.15
CA THR A 371 3.79 -8.78 -17.52
C THR A 371 3.10 -9.87 -16.71
N LEU A 372 2.81 -9.60 -15.42
CA LEU A 372 2.12 -10.50 -14.50
C LEU A 372 0.61 -10.62 -14.78
N THR A 373 0.01 -9.76 -15.62
CA THR A 373 -1.39 -9.94 -16.05
C THR A 373 -1.55 -11.17 -16.95
N LYS A 374 -0.48 -11.58 -17.63
CA LYS A 374 -0.49 -12.78 -18.48
C LYS A 374 -0.60 -14.04 -17.61
N PRO A 375 -1.30 -15.09 -18.08
CA PRO A 375 -1.21 -16.41 -17.47
C PRO A 375 0.23 -16.88 -17.61
N THR A 376 0.89 -17.12 -16.49
CA THR A 376 2.28 -17.58 -16.44
C THR A 376 2.35 -18.85 -15.63
N THR A 377 3.28 -19.74 -15.98
CA THR A 377 3.57 -20.89 -15.13
C THR A 377 4.12 -20.44 -13.78
N HIS A 378 4.09 -21.33 -12.78
CA HIS A 378 4.58 -21.01 -11.44
C HIS A 378 6.05 -20.59 -11.44
N GLU A 379 6.90 -21.32 -12.18
CA GLU A 379 8.33 -21.04 -12.25
C GLU A 379 8.64 -19.70 -12.95
N GLU A 380 7.92 -19.40 -14.02
CA GLU A 380 8.03 -18.11 -14.72
C GLU A 380 7.57 -16.96 -13.83
N ALA A 381 6.46 -17.13 -13.11
CA ALA A 381 5.97 -16.13 -12.16
C ALA A 381 7.02 -15.83 -11.09
N VAL A 382 7.67 -16.85 -10.52
CA VAL A 382 8.74 -16.68 -9.53
C VAL A 382 9.92 -15.89 -10.12
N LYS A 383 10.38 -16.24 -11.33
CA LYS A 383 11.49 -15.54 -12.00
C LYS A 383 11.14 -14.08 -12.30
N LEU A 384 9.94 -13.83 -12.83
CA LEU A 384 9.46 -12.48 -13.15
C LEU A 384 9.30 -11.62 -11.89
N VAL A 385 8.71 -12.15 -10.83
CA VAL A 385 8.57 -11.44 -9.55
C VAL A 385 9.94 -11.17 -8.92
N ALA A 386 10.87 -12.12 -8.95
CA ALA A 386 12.22 -11.92 -8.41
C ALA A 386 12.96 -10.78 -9.11
N LYS A 387 12.92 -10.75 -10.46
CA LYS A 387 13.53 -9.68 -11.27
C LYS A 387 12.88 -8.33 -10.98
N ALA A 388 11.54 -8.26 -11.01
CA ALA A 388 10.80 -7.05 -10.73
C ALA A 388 11.11 -6.49 -9.33
N ARG A 389 11.18 -7.37 -8.33
CA ARG A 389 11.50 -7.02 -6.96
C ARG A 389 12.92 -6.49 -6.82
N ALA A 390 13.89 -7.10 -7.48
CA ALA A 390 15.28 -6.63 -7.43
C ALA A 390 15.40 -5.21 -7.97
N THR A 391 14.81 -4.92 -9.14
CA THR A 391 14.80 -3.58 -9.72
C THR A 391 14.07 -2.58 -8.81
N TYR A 392 12.87 -2.93 -8.34
CA TYR A 392 12.11 -2.08 -7.42
C TYR A 392 12.88 -1.78 -6.13
N LEU A 393 13.51 -2.80 -5.52
CA LEU A 393 14.27 -2.65 -4.28
C LEU A 393 15.47 -1.73 -4.47
N ILE A 394 16.24 -1.90 -5.55
CA ILE A 394 17.37 -1.02 -5.87
C ILE A 394 16.89 0.43 -6.03
N SER A 395 15.81 0.66 -6.78
CA SER A 395 15.24 1.99 -6.98
C SER A 395 14.70 2.61 -5.68
N ILE A 396 14.07 1.83 -4.82
CA ILE A 396 13.60 2.30 -3.50
C ILE A 396 14.75 2.59 -2.55
N ILE A 397 15.82 1.78 -2.56
CA ILE A 397 17.02 2.07 -1.75
C ILE A 397 17.67 3.38 -2.23
N ALA A 398 17.80 3.59 -3.54
CA ALA A 398 18.30 4.83 -4.09
C ALA A 398 17.40 6.03 -3.71
N PHE A 399 16.09 5.88 -3.84
CA PHE A 399 15.10 6.86 -3.36
C PHE A 399 15.29 7.18 -1.87
N ALA A 400 15.36 6.15 -1.02
CA ALA A 400 15.49 6.31 0.42
C ALA A 400 16.83 6.97 0.80
N ALA A 401 17.93 6.60 0.15
CA ALA A 401 19.24 7.23 0.38
C ALA A 401 19.21 8.72 0.00
N CYS A 402 18.71 9.05 -1.19
CA CYS A 402 18.54 10.44 -1.61
C CYS A 402 17.62 11.22 -0.67
N LEU A 403 16.52 10.60 -0.23
CA LEU A 403 15.56 11.21 0.69
C LEU A 403 16.18 11.44 2.07
N VAL A 404 16.96 10.50 2.61
CA VAL A 404 17.66 10.65 3.89
C VAL A 404 18.70 11.76 3.82
N ILE A 405 19.47 11.86 2.72
CA ILE A 405 20.42 12.97 2.54
C ILE A 405 19.66 14.31 2.43
N ALA A 406 18.56 14.34 1.67
CA ALA A 406 17.73 15.53 1.50
C ALA A 406 17.03 15.96 2.80
N LEU A 407 16.63 15.00 3.63
CA LEU A 407 16.09 15.25 4.97
C LEU A 407 17.19 15.55 5.98
N GLY A 408 18.43 15.12 5.76
CA GLY A 408 19.57 15.40 6.63
C GLY A 408 19.81 16.90 6.79
N SER A 409 19.61 17.68 5.72
CA SER A 409 19.65 19.14 5.82
C SER A 409 18.48 19.74 6.62
N MET A 410 17.37 19.01 6.76
CA MET A 410 16.25 19.37 7.64
C MET A 410 16.35 18.73 9.03
N ALA A 411 17.20 17.72 9.22
CA ALA A 411 17.29 16.93 10.45
C ALA A 411 17.85 17.75 11.61
N GLU A 412 18.62 18.81 11.33
CA GLU A 412 19.00 19.80 12.35
C GLU A 412 17.77 20.46 13.00
N HIS A 413 16.63 20.49 12.30
CA HIS A 413 15.37 21.09 12.77
C HIS A 413 14.34 20.04 13.22
N LEU A 414 14.51 18.77 12.80
CA LEU A 414 13.60 17.68 13.15
C LEU A 414 14.22 16.81 14.24
N GLY A 415 13.60 16.75 15.41
CA GLY A 415 14.03 15.86 16.47
C GLY A 415 14.15 14.39 16.00
N VAL A 416 15.17 13.68 16.48
CA VAL A 416 15.42 12.26 16.15
C VAL A 416 14.17 11.41 16.38
N THR A 417 13.41 11.70 17.44
CA THR A 417 12.14 11.04 17.77
C THR A 417 11.11 11.16 16.64
N THR A 418 11.00 12.33 16.00
CA THR A 418 10.08 12.57 14.89
C THR A 418 10.46 11.73 13.67
N ILE A 419 11.76 11.64 13.35
CA ILE A 419 12.26 10.85 12.23
C ILE A 419 11.96 9.36 12.47
N VAL A 420 12.32 8.85 13.65
CA VAL A 420 12.09 7.44 14.02
C VAL A 420 10.60 7.11 14.03
N THR A 421 9.77 7.97 14.63
CA THR A 421 8.30 7.78 14.68
C THR A 421 7.69 7.81 13.29
N THR A 422 8.15 8.71 12.41
CA THR A 422 7.69 8.79 11.02
C THR A 422 8.05 7.54 10.23
N ALA A 423 9.30 7.07 10.35
CA ALA A 423 9.78 5.86 9.68
C ALA A 423 9.04 4.60 10.17
N LEU A 424 8.91 4.44 11.49
CA LEU A 424 8.18 3.33 12.09
C LEU A 424 6.69 3.36 11.68
N SER A 425 6.05 4.54 11.70
CA SER A 425 4.66 4.72 11.29
C SER A 425 4.48 4.34 9.82
N PHE A 426 5.39 4.79 8.95
CA PHE A 426 5.39 4.41 7.55
C PHE A 426 5.48 2.88 7.37
N GLU A 427 6.46 2.24 7.99
CA GLU A 427 6.66 0.79 7.88
C GLU A 427 5.48 -0.01 8.45
N ALA A 428 4.96 0.36 9.62
CA ALA A 428 3.78 -0.25 10.21
C ALA A 428 2.57 -0.15 9.27
N ASN A 429 2.38 1.01 8.63
CA ASN A 429 1.30 1.24 7.65
C ASN A 429 1.45 0.38 6.39
N VAL A 430 2.68 0.23 5.87
CA VAL A 430 2.95 -0.65 4.72
C VAL A 430 2.63 -2.11 5.07
N LEU A 431 3.03 -2.56 6.26
CA LEU A 431 2.80 -3.92 6.72
C LEU A 431 1.31 -4.23 6.95
N ILE A 432 0.57 -3.35 7.66
CA ILE A 432 -0.87 -3.54 7.90
C ILE A 432 -1.66 -3.50 6.60
N LEU A 433 -1.29 -2.64 5.67
CA LEU A 433 -2.00 -2.57 4.40
C LEU A 433 -1.69 -3.77 3.51
N THR A 434 -0.45 -4.28 3.54
CA THR A 434 -0.12 -5.54 2.86
C THR A 434 -1.05 -6.65 3.36
N LEU A 435 -1.23 -6.73 4.69
CA LEU A 435 -2.10 -7.71 5.33
C LEU A 435 -3.56 -7.57 4.86
N ILE A 436 -4.11 -6.35 4.92
CA ILE A 436 -5.51 -6.05 4.57
C ILE A 436 -5.75 -6.20 3.06
N GLY A 437 -4.83 -5.69 2.25
CA GLY A 437 -4.88 -5.81 0.79
C GLY A 437 -4.89 -7.26 0.35
N SER A 438 -4.00 -8.10 0.90
CA SER A 438 -4.00 -9.54 0.61
C SER A 438 -5.30 -10.20 1.05
N ASP A 439 -5.81 -9.87 2.24
CA ASP A 439 -7.09 -10.38 2.74
C ASP A 439 -8.27 -9.98 1.81
N LEU A 440 -8.28 -8.76 1.27
CA LEU A 440 -9.30 -8.26 0.34
C LEU A 440 -9.24 -8.96 -1.02
N VAL A 441 -8.03 -9.10 -1.60
CA VAL A 441 -7.88 -9.78 -2.89
C VAL A 441 -8.29 -11.25 -2.76
N ILE A 442 -7.87 -11.93 -1.69
CA ILE A 442 -8.29 -13.33 -1.42
C ILE A 442 -9.80 -13.42 -1.22
N ALA A 443 -10.41 -12.48 -0.50
CA ALA A 443 -11.88 -12.43 -0.36
C ALA A 443 -12.59 -12.25 -1.71
N GLY A 444 -12.04 -11.39 -2.57
CA GLY A 444 -12.55 -11.16 -3.91
C GLY A 444 -12.43 -12.40 -4.79
N LEU A 445 -11.29 -13.10 -4.73
CA LEU A 445 -11.07 -14.36 -5.44
C LEU A 445 -11.98 -15.48 -4.92
N ASP A 446 -12.19 -15.60 -3.61
CA ASP A 446 -13.11 -16.56 -3.00
C ASP A 446 -14.56 -16.29 -3.44
N ARG A 447 -14.98 -15.01 -3.46
CA ARG A 447 -16.30 -14.61 -3.96
C ARG A 447 -16.46 -14.89 -5.46
N ALA A 448 -15.43 -14.58 -6.26
CA ALA A 448 -15.41 -14.89 -7.69
C ALA A 448 -15.45 -16.40 -7.94
N ARG A 449 -14.79 -17.20 -7.10
CA ARG A 449 -14.87 -18.66 -7.14
C ARG A 449 -16.26 -19.18 -6.78
N GLY A 450 -16.89 -18.67 -5.73
CA GLY A 450 -18.26 -19.05 -5.36
C GLY A 450 -19.29 -18.65 -6.42
N GLN A 451 -19.11 -17.50 -7.09
CA GLN A 451 -19.88 -17.14 -8.27
C GLN A 451 -19.56 -18.05 -9.46
N SER A 452 -18.31 -18.48 -9.59
CA SER A 452 -17.89 -19.42 -10.62
C SER A 452 -18.35 -20.86 -10.37
N ASP A 453 -18.70 -21.28 -9.15
CA ASP A 453 -19.35 -22.57 -8.93
C ASP A 453 -20.74 -22.58 -9.58
N GLY A 454 -21.42 -21.44 -9.53
CA GLY A 454 -22.58 -21.15 -10.36
C GLY A 454 -22.24 -20.99 -11.85
N ALA A 455 -21.00 -20.68 -12.25
CA ALA A 455 -20.55 -20.61 -13.64
C ALA A 455 -19.85 -21.89 -14.16
N ARG A 456 -19.64 -22.90 -13.31
CA ARG A 456 -19.07 -24.20 -13.73
C ARG A 456 -19.95 -24.83 -14.79
N HIS A 457 -21.28 -24.67 -14.65
CA HIS A 457 -22.21 -25.11 -15.69
C HIS A 457 -21.98 -24.39 -17.03
N LEU A 458 -21.58 -23.11 -17.05
CA LEU A 458 -21.28 -22.36 -18.27
C LEU A 458 -19.95 -22.83 -18.89
N VAL A 459 -18.94 -23.11 -18.07
CA VAL A 459 -17.67 -23.70 -18.53
C VAL A 459 -17.92 -25.09 -19.10
N ASP A 460 -18.67 -25.95 -18.40
CA ASP A 460 -19.08 -27.27 -18.86
C ASP A 460 -19.97 -27.21 -20.13
N GLU A 461 -20.82 -26.19 -20.26
CA GLU A 461 -21.65 -25.95 -21.44
C GLU A 461 -20.81 -25.50 -22.64
N SER A 462 -19.83 -24.61 -22.43
CA SER A 462 -18.90 -24.20 -23.48
C SER A 462 -17.98 -25.34 -23.94
N HIS A 463 -17.49 -26.18 -23.02
CA HIS A 463 -16.77 -27.40 -23.38
C HIS A 463 -17.64 -28.37 -24.16
N ARG A 464 -18.93 -28.53 -23.80
CA ARG A 464 -19.89 -29.33 -24.58
C ARG A 464 -20.11 -28.76 -25.99
N LYS A 465 -20.26 -27.44 -26.12
CA LYS A 465 -20.40 -26.76 -27.41
C LYS A 465 -19.14 -26.92 -28.28
N LEU A 466 -17.95 -26.79 -27.70
CA LEU A 466 -16.69 -27.02 -28.39
C LEU A 466 -16.49 -28.47 -28.81
N ALA A 467 -16.86 -29.43 -27.96
CA ALA A 467 -16.78 -30.85 -28.29
C ALA A 467 -17.76 -31.23 -29.41
N ALA A 468 -18.99 -30.69 -29.39
CA ALA A 468 -19.96 -30.86 -30.46
C ALA A 468 -19.42 -30.28 -31.79
N PHE A 469 -18.88 -29.06 -31.75
CA PHE A 469 -18.28 -28.42 -32.92
C PHE A 469 -17.09 -29.23 -33.48
N ALA A 470 -16.21 -29.72 -32.61
CA ALA A 470 -15.04 -30.53 -33.01
C ALA A 470 -15.40 -31.94 -33.48
N SER A 471 -16.62 -32.43 -33.20
CA SER A 471 -17.11 -33.73 -33.68
C SER A 471 -17.86 -33.66 -35.02
N GLU A 472 -18.27 -32.46 -35.43
CA GLU A 472 -18.93 -32.22 -36.73
C GLU A 472 -17.94 -31.90 -37.87
N THR A 473 -16.69 -31.57 -37.53
CA THR A 473 -15.55 -31.47 -38.45
C THR A 473 -14.74 -32.76 -38.46
#